data_AF-A0A943BU96-F1
#
_entry.id   AF-A0A943BU96-F1
#
_cell.length_a   1.000
_cell.length_b   1.000
_cell.length_c   1.000
_cell.angle_alpha   90.00
_cell.angle_beta   90.00
_cell.angle_gamma   90.00
#
_symmetry.space_group_name_H-M   'P 1'
#
loop_
_entity.id
_entity.type
_entity.pdbx_description
1 polymer ?
#
loop_
_entity_poly.entity_id
_entity_poly.type
_entity_poly.pdbx_seq_one_letter_code
_entity_poly.pdbx_strand_id
1 'polypeptide(L)'
;MLGKYVRIKITDPIGSVRDGTRFVFPLNYGSVYNADELYSFVLGIDHPVRNFDGRVIATLNPKAGGKQILITAPKSTRFIVNDIKKYIDVEKDFPNYKLECLYESSCGAVVYRDIKGEVRYLLIKNKRSAHWGFPKGHIEPGETKKQTAIREVLEETGVHVRIIDGFESISKYKIQNKIEKQVSIFVGTTTDSSTSIQPEEIEDYIWLTYDRALSILKFENDKSIITAAHEFLNSHNYI
;
A
#
# COMPACT_ATOMS: atom_id res chain seq x y z
N MET A 1 19.16 -3.61 -4.49
CA MET A 1 19.39 -3.65 -3.02
C MET A 1 18.12 -3.85 -2.20
N LEU A 2 16.95 -3.39 -2.64
CA LEU A 2 15.70 -3.55 -1.90
C LEU A 2 15.47 -4.99 -1.39
N GLY A 3 15.10 -5.14 -0.13
CA GLY A 3 14.88 -6.42 0.54
C GLY A 3 16.13 -7.16 1.03
N LYS A 4 17.34 -6.71 0.66
CA LYS A 4 18.61 -7.30 1.13
C LYS A 4 18.95 -6.87 2.56
N TYR A 5 19.78 -7.66 3.22
CA TYR A 5 20.37 -7.31 4.51
C TYR A 5 21.69 -6.59 4.29
N VAL A 6 21.90 -5.53 5.05
CA VAL A 6 23.12 -4.72 5.02
C VAL A 6 23.55 -4.36 6.44
N ARG A 7 24.85 -4.17 6.60
CA ARG A 7 25.45 -3.57 7.79
C ARG A 7 25.84 -2.14 7.48
N ILE A 8 25.58 -1.23 8.40
CA ILE A 8 25.84 0.20 8.25
C ILE A 8 26.77 0.65 9.37
N LYS A 9 27.81 1.40 9.02
CA LYS A 9 28.65 2.16 9.94
C LYS A 9 28.04 3.55 10.06
N ILE A 10 27.51 3.91 11.23
CA ILE A 10 26.89 5.22 11.42
C ILE A 10 27.98 6.29 11.43
N THR A 11 27.86 7.26 10.54
CA THR A 11 28.73 8.44 10.45
C THR A 11 28.08 9.65 11.10
N ASP A 12 26.74 9.72 11.01
CA ASP A 12 25.94 10.84 11.47
C ASP A 12 24.77 10.27 12.31
N PRO A 13 24.95 10.12 13.62
CA PRO A 13 23.90 9.60 14.50
C PRO A 13 22.68 10.52 14.54
N ILE A 14 21.51 9.96 14.87
CA ILE A 14 20.30 10.75 15.07
C ILE A 14 20.55 11.89 16.08
N GLY A 15 20.05 13.09 15.76
CA GLY A 15 20.23 14.29 16.59
C GLY A 15 21.62 14.95 16.48
N SER A 16 22.57 14.36 15.74
CA SER A 16 23.84 15.04 15.46
C SER A 16 23.64 16.22 14.51
N VAL A 17 24.49 17.24 14.64
CA VAL A 17 24.53 18.40 13.76
C VAL A 17 25.59 18.18 12.72
N ARG A 18 25.27 18.40 11.44
CA ARG A 18 26.27 18.35 10.38
C ARG A 18 27.22 19.53 10.50
N ASP A 19 28.51 19.23 10.64
CA ASP A 19 29.58 20.23 10.79
C ASP A 19 29.48 21.35 9.75
N GLY A 20 29.60 22.60 10.22
CA GLY A 20 29.49 23.80 9.38
C GLY A 20 28.07 24.17 8.95
N THR A 21 27.04 23.47 9.44
CA THR A 21 25.63 23.77 9.15
C THR A 21 24.77 23.77 10.42
N ARG A 22 23.51 24.23 10.32
CA ARG A 22 22.49 24.05 11.38
C ARG A 22 21.62 22.81 11.16
N PHE A 23 22.00 21.93 10.24
CA PHE A 23 21.21 20.75 9.91
C PHE A 23 21.38 19.69 10.98
N VAL A 24 20.28 19.27 11.58
CA VAL A 24 20.21 18.17 12.56
C VAL A 24 19.72 16.92 11.84
N PHE A 25 20.43 15.81 11.97
CA PHE A 25 20.02 14.55 11.35
C PHE A 25 18.76 13.99 12.03
N PRO A 26 17.64 13.81 11.30
CA PRO A 26 16.39 13.31 11.87
C PRO A 26 16.40 11.79 12.11
N LEU A 27 17.38 11.09 11.54
CA LEU A 27 17.56 9.65 11.60
C LEU A 27 19.05 9.33 11.71
N ASN A 28 19.39 8.16 12.22
CA ASN A 28 20.76 7.64 12.10
C ASN A 28 21.10 7.49 10.61
N TYR A 29 22.28 7.96 10.20
CA TYR A 29 22.75 7.93 8.82
C TYR A 29 24.21 7.45 8.75
N GLY A 30 24.54 6.67 7.72
CA GLY A 30 25.87 6.07 7.64
C GLY A 30 26.18 5.37 6.34
N SER A 31 27.43 4.93 6.21
CA SER A 31 27.92 4.19 5.05
C SER A 31 27.65 2.69 5.19
N VAL A 32 27.33 2.05 4.06
CA VAL A 32 27.10 0.61 3.98
C VAL A 32 28.45 -0.10 3.91
N TYR A 33 28.65 -1.11 4.75
CA TYR A 33 29.86 -1.92 4.75
C TYR A 33 30.07 -2.61 3.39
N ASN A 34 31.32 -2.66 2.94
CA ASN A 34 31.75 -3.31 1.69
C ASN A 34 31.03 -2.79 0.43
N ALA A 35 30.54 -1.55 0.47
CA ALA A 35 29.92 -0.89 -0.67
C ALA A 35 30.50 0.50 -0.83
N ASP A 36 31.05 0.78 -2.02
CA ASP A 36 31.69 2.05 -2.29
C ASP A 36 30.67 3.17 -2.46
N GLU A 37 30.84 4.25 -1.68
CA GLU A 37 30.00 5.45 -1.66
C GLU A 37 28.48 5.17 -1.58
N LEU A 38 28.08 4.09 -0.89
CA LEU A 38 26.68 3.73 -0.66
C LEU A 38 26.29 4.07 0.77
N TYR A 39 25.21 4.83 0.94
CA TYR A 39 24.76 5.34 2.23
C TYR A 39 23.34 4.90 2.54
N SER A 40 22.99 4.90 3.83
CA SER A 40 21.66 4.53 4.29
C SER A 40 21.19 5.40 5.44
N PHE A 41 19.91 5.78 5.40
CA PHE A 41 19.16 6.13 6.60
C PHE A 41 18.74 4.86 7.36
N VAL A 42 18.66 4.95 8.68
CA VAL A 42 18.15 3.89 9.56
C VAL A 42 16.86 4.37 10.21
N LEU A 43 15.77 3.69 9.89
CA LEU A 43 14.42 3.98 10.36
C LEU A 43 14.06 3.05 11.52
N GLY A 44 13.26 3.56 12.47
CA GLY A 44 12.77 2.78 13.62
C GLY A 44 13.78 2.60 14.75
N ILE A 45 14.89 3.34 14.74
CA ILE A 45 15.87 3.42 15.83
C ILE A 45 15.96 4.90 16.25
N ASP A 46 15.42 5.20 17.42
CA ASP A 46 15.18 6.55 17.96
C ASP A 46 16.32 7.08 18.86
N HIS A 47 17.42 6.34 18.95
CA HIS A 47 18.60 6.70 19.72
C HIS A 47 19.88 6.56 18.89
N PRO A 48 20.97 7.28 19.23
CA PRO A 48 22.25 7.15 18.55
C PRO A 48 22.81 5.74 18.61
N VAL A 49 23.28 5.21 17.48
CA VAL A 49 24.00 3.92 17.40
C VAL A 49 25.30 4.06 16.63
N ARG A 50 26.27 3.17 16.86
CA ARG A 50 27.55 3.16 16.14
C ARG A 50 27.51 2.32 14.86
N ASN A 51 26.79 1.22 14.91
CA ASN A 51 26.59 0.30 13.78
C ASN A 51 25.15 -0.18 13.79
N PHE A 52 24.64 -0.54 12.61
CA PHE A 52 23.30 -1.09 12.47
C PHE A 52 23.26 -2.20 11.43
N ASP A 53 22.68 -3.34 11.79
CA ASP A 53 22.39 -4.44 10.88
C ASP A 53 20.88 -4.48 10.61
N GLY A 54 20.49 -4.35 9.34
CA GLY A 54 19.09 -4.16 8.98
C GLY A 54 18.73 -4.64 7.59
N ARG A 55 17.43 -4.61 7.29
CA ARG A 55 16.90 -4.89 5.96
C ARG A 55 16.69 -3.59 5.22
N VAL A 56 17.06 -3.53 3.94
CA VAL A 56 16.76 -2.42 3.04
C VAL A 56 15.26 -2.43 2.74
N ILE A 57 14.51 -1.54 3.37
CA ILE A 57 13.05 -1.43 3.26
C ILE A 57 12.60 -0.43 2.20
N ALA A 58 13.47 0.49 1.80
CA ALA A 58 13.23 1.39 0.69
C ALA A 58 14.54 1.88 0.08
N THR A 59 14.44 2.45 -1.11
CA THR A 59 15.57 3.08 -1.80
C THR A 59 15.11 4.41 -2.40
N LEU A 60 15.92 5.45 -2.23
CA LEU A 60 15.84 6.68 -2.98
C LEU A 60 16.72 6.52 -4.22
N ASN A 61 16.09 6.42 -5.38
CA ASN A 61 16.77 6.27 -6.67
C ASN A 61 16.83 7.63 -7.37
N PRO A 62 18.00 8.11 -7.80
CA PRO A 62 18.07 9.37 -8.52
C PRO A 62 17.34 9.27 -9.86
N LYS A 63 16.65 10.34 -10.26
CA LYS A 63 15.93 10.44 -11.54
C LYS A 63 16.88 10.54 -12.73
N ALA A 64 18.05 11.16 -12.55
CA ALA A 64 19.10 11.27 -13.56
C ALA A 64 20.46 11.44 -12.89
N GLY A 65 21.40 10.51 -13.14
CA GLY A 65 22.76 10.56 -12.59
C GLY A 65 22.83 10.50 -11.05
N GLY A 66 23.97 10.09 -10.50
CA GLY A 66 24.16 10.04 -9.04
C GLY A 66 23.89 8.67 -8.41
N LYS A 67 23.94 8.62 -7.09
CA LYS A 67 23.99 7.38 -6.32
C LYS A 67 22.67 7.12 -5.60
N GLN A 68 22.27 5.85 -5.58
CA GLN A 68 21.15 5.40 -4.77
C GLN A 68 21.44 5.63 -3.28
N ILE A 69 20.43 6.04 -2.52
CA ILE A 69 20.48 6.07 -1.05
C ILE A 69 19.54 4.99 -0.54
N LEU A 70 19.99 4.20 0.43
CA LEU A 70 19.18 3.16 1.05
C LEU A 70 18.39 3.72 2.24
N ILE A 71 17.29 3.05 2.56
CA ILE A 71 16.57 3.22 3.82
C ILE A 71 16.46 1.82 4.42
N THR A 72 17.00 1.66 5.62
CA THR A 72 17.05 0.38 6.32
C THR A 72 16.29 0.44 7.63
N ALA A 73 15.81 -0.71 8.07
CA ALA A 73 15.08 -0.83 9.32
C ALA A 73 15.27 -2.22 9.96
N PRO A 74 14.88 -2.39 11.24
CA PRO A 74 14.93 -3.68 11.90
C PRO A 74 14.13 -4.74 11.13
N LYS A 75 14.63 -5.98 11.12
CA LYS A 75 14.06 -7.09 10.34
C LYS A 75 12.56 -7.36 10.62
N SER A 76 12.12 -7.15 11.85
CA SER A 76 10.74 -7.38 12.30
C SER A 76 9.78 -6.25 11.94
N THR A 77 10.26 -5.15 11.38
CA THR A 77 9.45 -3.98 11.08
C THR A 77 8.97 -3.98 9.62
N ARG A 78 7.78 -3.42 9.40
CA ARG A 78 7.23 -3.18 8.07
C ARG A 78 6.82 -1.72 7.99
N PHE A 79 7.46 -1.00 7.09
CA PHE A 79 7.21 0.41 6.84
C PHE A 79 6.73 0.58 5.40
N ILE A 80 5.50 1.05 5.23
CA ILE A 80 5.00 1.44 3.90
C ILE A 80 5.44 2.88 3.58
N VAL A 81 5.18 3.33 2.36
CA VAL A 81 5.59 4.66 1.87
C VAL A 81 5.23 5.79 2.84
N ASN A 82 4.04 5.76 3.44
CA ASN A 82 3.58 6.81 4.37
C ASN A 82 4.36 6.81 5.68
N ASP A 83 4.78 5.65 6.18
CA ASP A 83 5.55 5.60 7.41
C ASP A 83 6.96 6.17 7.20
N ILE A 84 7.54 5.95 6.02
CA ILE A 84 8.83 6.53 5.65
C ILE A 84 8.69 8.05 5.49
N LYS A 85 7.63 8.52 4.84
CA LYS A 85 7.36 9.95 4.63
C LYS A 85 7.15 10.75 5.92
N LYS A 86 6.86 10.10 7.06
CA LYS A 86 6.82 10.77 8.38
C LYS A 86 8.20 11.27 8.85
N TYR A 87 9.27 10.66 8.36
CA TYR A 87 10.64 10.96 8.79
C TYR A 87 11.49 11.60 7.68
N ILE A 88 11.13 11.36 6.42
CA ILE A 88 11.86 11.84 5.25
C ILE A 88 10.88 12.53 4.32
N ASP A 89 11.00 13.85 4.19
CA ASP A 89 10.25 14.62 3.21
C ASP A 89 10.93 14.48 1.85
N VAL A 90 10.57 13.43 1.10
CA VAL A 90 11.21 13.11 -0.18
C VAL A 90 11.08 14.25 -1.19
N GLU A 91 9.95 14.96 -1.19
CA GLU A 91 9.68 16.01 -2.17
C GLU A 91 10.54 17.25 -1.89
N LYS A 92 10.69 17.59 -0.61
CA LYS A 92 11.51 18.73 -0.17
C LYS A 92 13.00 18.43 -0.15
N ASP A 93 13.38 17.31 0.48
CA ASP A 93 14.78 17.00 0.79
C ASP A 93 15.47 16.25 -0.36
N PHE A 94 14.69 15.53 -1.17
CA PHE A 94 15.19 14.70 -2.28
C PHE A 94 14.39 14.88 -3.58
N PRO A 95 14.17 16.12 -4.07
CA PRO A 95 13.28 16.39 -5.21
C PRO A 95 13.68 15.65 -6.51
N ASN A 96 14.98 15.36 -6.65
CA ASN A 96 15.55 14.65 -7.79
C ASN A 96 15.61 13.13 -7.62
N TYR A 97 14.99 12.58 -6.56
CA TYR A 97 14.94 11.15 -6.31
C TYR A 97 13.52 10.61 -6.43
N LYS A 98 13.42 9.30 -6.65
CA LYS A 98 12.20 8.51 -6.61
C LYS A 98 12.32 7.51 -5.48
N LEU A 99 11.37 7.55 -4.55
CA LEU A 99 11.25 6.57 -3.48
C LEU A 99 10.65 5.26 -4.02
N GLU A 100 11.33 4.15 -3.82
CA GLU A 100 10.84 2.80 -4.07
C GLU A 100 10.79 2.03 -2.75
N CYS A 101 9.61 1.54 -2.37
CA CYS A 101 9.39 0.85 -1.09
C CYS A 101 9.29 -0.67 -1.29
N LEU A 102 9.78 -1.41 -0.30
CA LEU A 102 9.67 -2.87 -0.26
C LEU A 102 8.25 -3.32 0.05
N TYR A 103 7.52 -2.52 0.83
CA TYR A 103 6.18 -2.84 1.31
C TYR A 103 5.15 -1.90 0.69
N GLU A 104 4.11 -2.49 0.11
CA GLU A 104 2.91 -1.78 -0.33
C GLU A 104 1.70 -2.30 0.43
N SER A 105 0.80 -1.40 0.84
CA SER A 105 -0.49 -1.76 1.41
C SER A 105 -1.61 -1.07 0.65
N SER A 106 -2.62 -1.85 0.30
CA SER A 106 -3.84 -1.35 -0.33
C SER A 106 -5.07 -1.83 0.44
N CYS A 107 -6.13 -1.04 0.41
CA CYS A 107 -7.42 -1.39 0.99
C CYS A 107 -8.54 -1.16 -0.02
N GLY A 108 -9.59 -1.96 0.08
CA GLY A 108 -10.75 -1.89 -0.80
C GLY A 108 -11.95 -2.63 -0.25
N ALA A 109 -13.01 -2.77 -1.04
CA ALA A 109 -14.23 -3.44 -0.58
C ALA A 109 -14.92 -4.25 -1.68
N VAL A 110 -15.44 -5.42 -1.30
CA VAL A 110 -16.54 -6.07 -1.99
C VAL A 110 -17.81 -5.26 -1.68
N VAL A 111 -18.26 -4.48 -2.65
CA VAL A 111 -19.48 -3.66 -2.51
C VAL A 111 -20.66 -4.43 -3.06
N TYR A 112 -21.71 -4.59 -2.27
CA TYR A 112 -22.96 -5.20 -2.71
C TYR A 112 -24.17 -4.27 -2.50
N ARG A 113 -25.22 -4.48 -3.30
CA ARG A 113 -26.54 -3.90 -3.10
C ARG A 113 -27.63 -4.80 -3.69
N ASP A 114 -28.86 -4.59 -3.26
CA ASP A 114 -30.02 -5.16 -3.91
C ASP A 114 -30.36 -4.36 -5.17
N ILE A 115 -30.55 -5.06 -6.29
CA ILE A 115 -31.10 -4.47 -7.52
C ILE A 115 -32.31 -5.31 -7.94
N LYS A 116 -33.51 -4.84 -7.59
CA LYS A 116 -34.80 -5.46 -7.93
C LYS A 116 -34.99 -6.86 -7.30
N GLY A 117 -34.59 -7.03 -6.04
CA GLY A 117 -34.71 -8.29 -5.32
C GLY A 117 -33.55 -9.26 -5.55
N GLU A 118 -32.51 -8.83 -6.26
CA GLU A 118 -31.31 -9.62 -6.50
C GLU A 118 -30.07 -8.92 -5.95
N VAL A 119 -29.30 -9.64 -5.14
CA VAL A 119 -28.00 -9.18 -4.66
C VAL A 119 -27.00 -9.11 -5.81
N ARG A 120 -26.37 -7.95 -5.97
CA ARG A 120 -25.32 -7.74 -6.96
C ARG A 120 -24.09 -7.10 -6.35
N TYR A 121 -22.95 -7.46 -6.90
CA TYR A 121 -21.62 -7.03 -6.51
C TYR A 121 -21.02 -6.11 -7.56
N LEU A 122 -20.40 -5.03 -7.11
CA LEU A 122 -19.67 -4.11 -7.97
C LEU A 122 -18.30 -4.68 -8.31
N LEU A 123 -18.02 -4.78 -9.60
CA LEU A 123 -16.68 -5.02 -10.13
C LEU A 123 -16.28 -3.85 -11.04
N ILE A 124 -15.00 -3.51 -10.99
CA ILE A 124 -14.37 -2.49 -11.83
C ILE A 124 -13.31 -3.14 -12.72
N LYS A 125 -13.13 -2.62 -13.93
CA LYS A 125 -12.09 -3.01 -14.85
C LYS A 125 -10.95 -2.00 -14.80
N ASN A 126 -9.81 -2.42 -14.28
CA ASN A 126 -8.65 -1.53 -14.18
C ASN A 126 -8.03 -1.26 -15.56
N LYS A 127 -7.81 0.00 -15.89
CA LYS A 127 -7.33 0.44 -17.22
C LYS A 127 -5.93 -0.04 -17.56
N ARG A 128 -5.04 -0.19 -16.56
CA ARG A 128 -3.65 -0.62 -16.78
C ARG A 128 -3.52 -2.13 -16.99
N SER A 129 -4.29 -2.91 -16.24
CA SER A 129 -4.21 -4.38 -16.29
C SER A 129 -5.28 -5.03 -17.15
N ALA A 130 -6.33 -4.29 -17.52
CA ALA A 130 -7.54 -4.78 -18.17
C ALA A 130 -8.21 -5.94 -17.41
N HIS A 131 -8.00 -6.02 -16.09
CA HIS A 131 -8.55 -7.07 -15.23
C HIS A 131 -9.71 -6.54 -14.41
N TRP A 132 -10.75 -7.38 -14.27
CA TRP A 132 -11.88 -7.15 -13.38
C TRP A 132 -11.49 -7.48 -11.94
N GLY A 133 -11.93 -6.65 -11.00
CA GLY A 133 -11.71 -6.84 -9.57
C GLY A 133 -12.52 -5.86 -8.73
N PHE A 134 -12.18 -5.77 -7.46
CA PHE A 134 -12.84 -4.86 -6.52
C PHE A 134 -12.17 -3.49 -6.49
N PRO A 135 -12.95 -2.41 -6.23
CA PRO A 135 -12.40 -1.10 -5.96
C PRO A 135 -11.45 -1.11 -4.76
N LYS A 136 -10.24 -0.57 -4.96
CA LYS A 136 -9.15 -0.57 -3.99
C LYS A 136 -8.02 0.36 -4.42
N GLY A 137 -7.36 0.96 -3.44
CA GLY A 137 -6.12 1.70 -3.69
C GLY A 137 -5.24 1.80 -2.45
N HIS A 138 -4.30 2.74 -2.46
CA HIS A 138 -3.24 2.80 -1.46
C HIS A 138 -3.71 3.46 -0.17
N ILE A 139 -3.18 2.99 0.97
CA ILE A 139 -3.40 3.71 2.23
C ILE A 139 -2.76 5.08 2.12
N GLU A 140 -3.45 6.14 2.56
CA GLU A 140 -2.91 7.49 2.69
C GLU A 140 -2.50 7.82 4.14
N PRO A 141 -1.66 8.85 4.37
CA PRO A 141 -1.25 9.23 5.72
C PRO A 141 -2.44 9.57 6.63
N GLY A 142 -2.52 8.90 7.79
CA GLY A 142 -3.55 9.16 8.79
C GLY A 142 -4.81 8.32 8.66
N GLU A 143 -4.95 7.52 7.60
CA GLU A 143 -6.12 6.67 7.40
C GLU A 143 -6.02 5.32 8.14
N THR A 144 -7.15 4.87 8.67
CA THR A 144 -7.37 3.45 8.97
C THR A 144 -7.65 2.68 7.68
N LYS A 145 -7.42 1.35 7.69
CA LYS A 145 -7.72 0.49 6.53
C LYS A 145 -9.16 0.63 6.00
N LYS A 146 -10.14 0.79 6.91
CA LYS A 146 -11.55 0.96 6.54
C LYS A 146 -11.81 2.33 5.92
N GLN A 147 -11.20 3.40 6.45
CA GLN A 147 -11.27 4.73 5.85
C GLN A 147 -10.70 4.75 4.44
N THR A 148 -9.52 4.14 4.24
CA THR A 148 -8.94 3.96 2.90
C THR A 148 -9.90 3.22 1.98
N ALA A 149 -10.48 2.09 2.41
CA ALA A 149 -11.43 1.34 1.58
C ALA A 149 -12.67 2.17 1.20
N ILE A 150 -13.21 2.97 2.12
CA ILE A 150 -14.35 3.85 1.86
C ILE A 150 -13.99 4.94 0.85
N ARG A 151 -12.84 5.62 1.05
CA ARG A 151 -12.35 6.67 0.16
C ARG A 151 -12.11 6.13 -1.25
N GLU A 152 -11.40 5.00 -1.37
CA GLU A 152 -11.06 4.40 -2.66
C GLU A 152 -12.31 3.95 -3.44
N VAL A 153 -13.31 3.37 -2.76
CA VAL A 153 -14.59 3.04 -3.41
C VAL A 153 -15.27 4.31 -3.94
N LEU A 154 -15.27 5.39 -3.16
CA LEU A 154 -15.85 6.65 -3.56
C LEU A 154 -15.10 7.29 -4.73
N GLU A 155 -13.76 7.31 -4.69
CA GLU A 155 -12.93 7.90 -5.74
C GLU A 155 -13.04 7.13 -7.06
N GLU A 156 -12.89 5.80 -7.03
CA GLU A 156 -12.87 5.00 -8.27
C GLU A 156 -14.26 4.85 -8.90
N THR A 157 -15.34 4.99 -8.12
CA THR A 157 -16.69 4.58 -8.55
C THR A 157 -17.81 5.58 -8.24
N GLY A 158 -17.54 6.63 -7.49
CA GLY A 158 -18.54 7.61 -7.05
C GLY A 158 -19.56 7.06 -6.05
N VAL A 159 -19.36 5.83 -5.55
CA VAL A 159 -20.30 5.13 -4.67
C VAL A 159 -19.95 5.37 -3.21
N HIS A 160 -20.92 5.81 -2.41
CA HIS A 160 -20.79 5.86 -0.96
C HIS A 160 -21.05 4.47 -0.38
N VAL A 161 -20.10 3.98 0.42
CA VAL A 161 -20.17 2.65 1.01
C VAL A 161 -20.18 2.72 2.54
N ARG A 162 -21.05 1.91 3.14
CA ARG A 162 -21.01 1.60 4.57
C ARG A 162 -20.36 0.23 4.75
N ILE A 163 -19.17 0.21 5.36
CA ILE A 163 -18.47 -1.04 5.70
C ILE A 163 -19.25 -1.79 6.78
N ILE A 164 -19.33 -3.11 6.62
CA ILE A 164 -19.88 -4.03 7.60
C ILE A 164 -18.74 -4.59 8.44
N ASP A 165 -18.88 -4.53 9.76
CA ASP A 165 -17.89 -5.05 10.69
C ASP A 165 -17.90 -6.58 10.73
N GLY A 166 -16.76 -7.19 11.07
CA GLY A 166 -16.63 -8.64 11.21
C GLY A 166 -16.03 -9.36 10.00
N PHE A 167 -15.84 -8.66 8.87
CA PHE A 167 -15.20 -9.22 7.68
C PHE A 167 -13.96 -8.44 7.25
N GLU A 168 -12.82 -9.13 7.11
CA GLU A 168 -11.61 -8.65 6.43
C GLU A 168 -10.94 -9.85 5.75
N SER A 169 -10.72 -9.76 4.44
CA SER A 169 -9.90 -10.72 3.71
C SER A 169 -8.54 -10.10 3.37
N ILE A 170 -7.45 -10.80 3.70
CA ILE A 170 -6.09 -10.30 3.52
C ILE A 170 -5.37 -11.16 2.48
N SER A 171 -5.00 -10.54 1.37
CA SER A 171 -4.15 -11.15 0.35
C SER A 171 -2.72 -10.61 0.44
N LYS A 172 -1.73 -11.49 0.31
CA LYS A 172 -0.30 -11.13 0.31
C LYS A 172 0.38 -11.76 -0.89
N TYR A 173 1.01 -10.94 -1.72
CA TYR A 173 1.74 -11.40 -2.90
C TYR A 173 2.93 -10.50 -3.19
N LYS A 174 3.81 -10.95 -4.10
CA LYS A 174 4.98 -10.16 -4.52
C LYS A 174 4.76 -9.59 -5.92
N ILE A 175 4.92 -8.28 -6.08
CA ILE A 175 5.01 -7.65 -7.39
C ILE A 175 6.46 -7.78 -7.88
N GLN A 176 6.64 -8.30 -9.09
CA GLN A 176 7.94 -8.49 -9.74
C GLN A 176 8.95 -9.26 -8.85
N ASN A 177 8.46 -10.19 -8.02
CA ASN A 177 9.24 -10.93 -7.01
C ASN A 177 10.03 -10.05 -6.00
N LYS A 178 9.74 -8.75 -5.93
CA LYS A 178 10.52 -7.76 -5.18
C LYS A 178 9.67 -7.05 -4.13
N ILE A 179 8.58 -6.41 -4.53
CA ILE A 179 7.72 -5.61 -3.64
C ILE A 179 6.71 -6.54 -2.97
N GLU A 180 6.69 -6.56 -1.65
CA GLU A 180 5.72 -7.31 -0.84
C GLU A 180 4.44 -6.48 -0.68
N LYS A 181 3.40 -6.84 -1.44
CA LYS A 181 2.11 -6.18 -1.41
C LYS A 181 1.15 -6.92 -0.48
N GLN A 182 0.44 -6.16 0.34
CA GLN A 182 -0.70 -6.61 1.12
C GLN A 182 -1.95 -5.87 0.65
N VAL A 183 -3.03 -6.59 0.42
CA VAL A 183 -4.34 -6.02 0.09
C VAL A 183 -5.33 -6.48 1.15
N SER A 184 -6.01 -5.53 1.78
CA SER A 184 -7.06 -5.80 2.77
C SER A 184 -8.41 -5.45 2.13
N ILE A 185 -9.28 -6.42 1.95
CA ILE A 185 -10.61 -6.23 1.36
C ILE A 185 -11.67 -6.41 2.43
N PHE A 186 -12.54 -5.41 2.56
CA PHE A 186 -13.71 -5.43 3.44
C PHE A 186 -14.96 -5.78 2.64
N VAL A 187 -16.09 -5.91 3.33
CA VAL A 187 -17.41 -5.97 2.70
C VAL A 187 -18.19 -4.71 3.06
N GLY A 188 -18.93 -4.17 2.11
CA GLY A 188 -19.70 -2.96 2.31
C GLY A 188 -20.97 -2.94 1.47
N THR A 189 -21.95 -2.18 1.94
CA THR A 189 -23.21 -1.98 1.24
C THR A 189 -23.40 -0.53 0.86
N THR A 190 -24.21 -0.28 -0.17
CA THR A 190 -24.55 1.06 -0.64
C THR A 190 -26.04 1.17 -0.93
N THR A 191 -26.59 2.37 -0.74
CA THR A 191 -27.92 2.78 -1.18
C THR A 191 -27.89 3.58 -2.48
N ASP A 192 -26.69 3.93 -2.97
CA ASP A 192 -26.54 4.72 -4.19
C ASP A 192 -27.03 3.91 -5.38
N SER A 193 -27.77 4.55 -6.28
CA SER A 193 -28.29 3.91 -7.51
C SER A 193 -27.36 4.10 -8.70
N SER A 194 -26.55 5.17 -8.72
CA SER A 194 -25.61 5.52 -9.78
C SER A 194 -24.17 5.12 -9.47
N THR A 195 -23.38 4.90 -10.51
CA THR A 195 -21.93 4.67 -10.44
C THR A 195 -21.26 5.57 -11.46
N SER A 196 -20.23 6.31 -11.04
CA SER A 196 -19.46 7.22 -11.87
C SER A 196 -17.99 6.90 -11.71
N ILE A 197 -17.40 6.30 -12.73
CA ILE A 197 -16.02 5.82 -12.66
C ILE A 197 -15.00 6.95 -12.81
N GLN A 198 -13.84 6.80 -12.17
CA GLN A 198 -12.68 7.64 -12.41
C GLN A 198 -11.96 7.19 -13.69
N PRO A 199 -12.06 7.94 -14.81
CA PRO A 199 -11.57 7.49 -16.12
C PRO A 199 -10.05 7.39 -16.23
N GLU A 200 -9.31 8.00 -15.30
CA GLU A 200 -7.84 7.93 -15.20
C GLU A 200 -7.38 6.50 -14.87
N GLU A 201 -8.12 5.79 -14.02
CA GLU A 201 -7.75 4.48 -13.49
C GLU A 201 -8.65 3.35 -13.93
N ILE A 202 -9.94 3.64 -14.15
CA ILE A 202 -10.99 2.66 -14.40
C ILE A 202 -11.45 2.77 -15.86
N GLU A 203 -11.45 1.62 -16.54
CA GLU A 203 -11.93 1.49 -17.92
C GLU A 203 -13.43 1.26 -17.98
N ASP A 204 -13.97 0.45 -17.05
CA ASP A 204 -15.38 0.05 -17.04
C ASP A 204 -15.82 -0.41 -15.64
N TYR A 205 -17.13 -0.53 -15.42
CA TYR A 205 -17.72 -1.10 -14.20
C TYR A 205 -18.92 -1.98 -14.52
N ILE A 206 -19.22 -2.92 -13.63
CA ILE A 206 -20.39 -3.79 -13.77
C ILE A 206 -20.93 -4.24 -12.41
N TRP A 207 -22.25 -4.35 -12.31
CA TRP A 207 -22.95 -4.94 -11.17
C TRP A 207 -23.45 -6.33 -11.54
N LEU A 208 -22.91 -7.38 -10.90
CA LEU A 208 -23.17 -8.78 -11.25
C LEU A 208 -23.71 -9.58 -10.07
N THR A 209 -24.53 -10.59 -10.36
CA THR A 209 -24.85 -11.63 -9.38
C THR A 209 -23.59 -12.40 -8.98
N TYR A 210 -23.63 -13.10 -7.85
CA TYR A 210 -22.50 -13.86 -7.32
C TYR A 210 -21.85 -14.80 -8.35
N ASP A 211 -22.64 -15.67 -9.00
CA ASP A 211 -22.13 -16.62 -9.99
C ASP A 211 -21.50 -15.93 -11.20
N ARG A 212 -22.07 -14.81 -11.63
CA ARG A 212 -21.53 -14.04 -12.76
C ARG A 212 -20.24 -13.34 -12.38
N ALA A 213 -20.16 -12.76 -11.19
CA ALA A 213 -18.94 -12.16 -10.68
C ALA A 213 -17.80 -13.19 -10.61
N LEU A 214 -18.07 -14.39 -10.07
CA LEU A 214 -17.10 -15.50 -10.06
C LEU A 214 -16.62 -15.89 -11.47
N SER A 215 -17.51 -15.89 -12.46
CA SER A 215 -17.17 -16.27 -13.83
C SER A 215 -16.24 -15.28 -14.55
N ILE A 216 -16.27 -14.00 -14.18
CA ILE A 216 -15.46 -12.97 -14.84
C ILE A 216 -14.15 -12.65 -14.10
N LEU A 217 -14.09 -12.94 -12.79
CA LEU A 217 -12.87 -12.76 -12.01
C LEU A 217 -11.79 -13.73 -12.49
N LYS A 218 -10.67 -13.18 -12.92
CA LYS A 218 -9.56 -13.97 -13.47
C LYS A 218 -8.74 -14.67 -12.39
N PHE A 219 -8.54 -14.02 -11.25
CA PHE A 219 -7.61 -14.48 -10.22
C PHE A 219 -8.33 -15.28 -9.14
N GLU A 220 -7.78 -16.44 -8.77
CA GLU A 220 -8.31 -17.29 -7.69
C GLU A 220 -8.39 -16.56 -6.34
N ASN A 221 -7.50 -15.60 -6.11
CA ASN A 221 -7.55 -14.76 -4.92
C ASN A 221 -8.83 -13.92 -4.87
N ASP A 222 -9.22 -13.30 -5.98
CA ASP A 222 -10.42 -12.44 -6.02
C ASP A 222 -11.70 -13.28 -5.93
N LYS A 223 -11.70 -14.47 -6.56
CA LYS A 223 -12.78 -15.46 -6.39
C LYS A 223 -12.92 -15.89 -4.93
N SER A 224 -11.81 -16.21 -4.27
CA SER A 224 -11.81 -16.59 -2.85
C SER A 224 -12.34 -15.46 -1.96
N ILE A 225 -11.99 -14.21 -2.27
CA ILE A 225 -12.48 -13.02 -1.54
C ILE A 225 -14.01 -12.88 -1.67
N ILE A 226 -14.56 -12.94 -2.88
CA ILE A 226 -16.02 -12.79 -3.06
C ILE A 226 -16.78 -13.99 -2.50
N THR A 227 -16.24 -15.21 -2.58
CA THR A 227 -16.84 -16.39 -1.94
C THR A 227 -16.93 -16.21 -0.44
N ALA A 228 -15.82 -15.86 0.23
CA ALA A 228 -15.82 -15.63 1.67
C ALA A 228 -16.74 -14.46 2.07
N ALA A 229 -16.79 -13.39 1.27
CA ALA A 229 -17.69 -12.27 1.52
C ALA A 229 -19.16 -12.69 1.37
N HIS A 230 -19.49 -13.46 0.34
CA HIS A 230 -20.84 -13.96 0.09
C HIS A 230 -21.31 -14.88 1.23
N GLU A 231 -20.46 -15.82 1.66
CA GLU A 231 -20.73 -16.72 2.80
C GLU A 231 -20.91 -15.94 4.11
N PHE A 232 -20.07 -14.94 4.35
CA PHE A 232 -20.19 -14.05 5.49
C PHE A 232 -21.54 -13.31 5.50
N LEU A 233 -21.94 -12.73 4.36
CA LEU A 233 -23.21 -12.02 4.25
C LEU A 233 -24.41 -12.93 4.49
N ASN A 234 -24.43 -14.14 3.92
CA ASN A 234 -25.50 -15.13 4.14
C ASN A 234 -25.57 -15.58 5.61
N SER A 235 -24.42 -15.96 6.20
CA SER A 235 -24.37 -16.48 7.58
C SER A 235 -24.78 -15.46 8.64
N HIS A 236 -24.73 -14.16 8.32
CA HIS A 236 -25.13 -13.07 9.20
C HIS A 236 -26.46 -12.40 8.79
N ASN A 237 -27.20 -12.99 7.85
CA ASN A 237 -28.50 -12.51 7.36
C ASN A 237 -28.48 -11.09 6.79
N TYR A 238 -27.38 -10.70 6.15
CA TYR A 238 -27.31 -9.44 5.39
C TYR A 238 -27.92 -9.58 3.99
N ILE A 239 -27.94 -10.81 3.47
CA ILE A 239 -28.51 -11.23 2.19
C ILE A 239 -29.20 -12.57 2.33
#